data_AF-E2BB84-F1
#
_entry.id   AF-E2BB84-F1
#
_cell.length_a   1.000
_cell.length_b   1.000
_cell.length_c   1.000
_cell.angle_alpha   90.00
_cell.angle_beta   90.00
_cell.angle_gamma   90.00
#
_symmetry.space_group_name_H-M   'P 1'
#
loop_
_entity.id
_entity.type
_entity.pdbx_description
1 polymer ?
#
loop_
_entity_poly.entity_id
_entity_poly.type
_entity_poly.pdbx_seq_one_letter_code
_entity_poly.pdbx_strand_id
1 'polypeptide(L)'
;ISKSTVERTIKRFQETGSVKNRAIPGRPVSATCVEKSLDVLQSFIENPHDSTRKVGQQHEIDQMSVLKILKMNKFHPYKIHLIQELNEDDFDRRIEFCDLMM
;
A
#
# COMPACT_ATOMS: atom_id res chain seq x y z
N ILE A 1 -18.78 -5.40 39.66
CA ILE A 1 -18.76 -4.24 38.74
C ILE A 1 -18.83 -2.98 39.58
N SER A 2 -17.96 -1.99 39.36
CA SER A 2 -18.00 -0.75 40.16
C SER A 2 -19.19 0.13 39.76
N LYS A 3 -19.73 0.91 40.72
CA LYS A 3 -20.76 1.93 40.45
C LYS A 3 -20.36 2.87 39.30
N SER A 4 -19.10 3.31 39.31
CA SER A 4 -18.53 4.19 38.28
C SER A 4 -18.51 3.57 36.88
N THR A 5 -18.38 2.25 36.75
CA THR A 5 -18.42 1.56 35.45
C THR A 5 -19.84 1.55 34.88
N VAL A 6 -20.84 1.35 35.73
CA VAL A 6 -22.26 1.40 35.35
C VAL A 6 -22.63 2.81 34.91
N GLU A 7 -22.27 3.83 35.70
CA GLU A 7 -22.52 5.24 35.36
C GLU A 7 -21.88 5.66 34.03
N ARG A 8 -20.60 5.30 33.81
CA ARG A 8 -19.92 5.57 32.53
C ARG A 8 -20.60 4.89 31.35
N THR A 9 -21.15 3.70 31.57
CA THR A 9 -21.84 2.95 30.52
C THR A 9 -23.20 3.57 30.18
N ILE A 10 -23.98 3.96 31.19
CA ILE A 10 -25.26 4.67 31.00
C ILE A 10 -25.02 5.99 30.27
N LYS A 11 -24.06 6.80 30.73
CA LYS A 11 -23.71 8.07 30.10
C LYS A 11 -23.33 7.90 28.62
N ARG A 12 -22.53 6.88 28.32
CA ARG A 12 -22.12 6.58 26.94
C ARG A 12 -23.29 6.14 26.07
N PHE A 13 -24.20 5.33 26.61
CA PHE A 13 -25.40 4.90 25.91
C PHE A 13 -26.34 6.08 25.63
N GLN A 14 -26.52 6.99 26.59
CA GLN A 14 -27.32 8.21 26.40
C GLN A 14 -26.72 9.15 25.33
N GLU A 15 -25.39 9.31 25.31
CA GLU A 15 -24.73 10.24 24.37
C GLU A 15 -24.57 9.67 22.95
N THR A 16 -24.24 8.38 22.80
CA THR A 16 -23.89 7.76 21.50
C THR A 16 -24.85 6.67 21.04
N GLY A 17 -25.88 6.34 21.84
CA GLY A 17 -26.79 5.22 21.56
C GLY A 17 -26.13 3.83 21.66
N SER A 18 -24.90 3.75 22.16
CA SER A 18 -24.09 2.53 22.16
C SER A 18 -23.37 2.31 23.49
N VAL A 19 -23.30 1.04 23.89
CA VAL A 19 -22.56 0.57 25.06
C VAL A 19 -21.07 0.35 24.74
N LYS A 20 -20.70 0.28 23.45
CA LYS A 20 -19.31 0.05 23.01
C LYS A 20 -18.40 1.18 23.47
N ASN A 21 -17.15 0.85 23.85
CA ASN A 21 -16.16 1.87 24.15
C ASN A 21 -15.97 2.84 22.99
N ARG A 22 -15.71 4.12 23.31
CA ARG A 22 -15.45 5.13 22.29
C ARG A 22 -14.17 4.77 21.56
N ALA A 23 -14.13 5.05 20.26
CA ALA A 23 -12.88 4.99 19.52
C ALA A 23 -11.89 5.97 20.15
N ILE A 24 -10.75 5.44 20.60
CA ILE A 24 -9.66 6.27 21.11
C ILE A 24 -8.86 6.68 19.87
N PRO A 25 -8.68 7.99 19.59
CA PRO A 25 -7.80 8.40 18.52
C PRO A 25 -6.39 7.88 18.80
N GLY A 26 -5.83 7.16 17.84
CA GLY A 26 -4.50 6.59 17.95
C GLY A 26 -3.39 7.65 17.84
N ARG A 27 -2.13 7.18 17.84
CA ARG A 27 -0.96 8.05 17.62
C ARG A 27 -1.06 8.73 16.24
N PRO A 28 -0.78 10.06 16.14
CA PRO A 28 -0.75 10.74 14.85
C PRO A 28 0.32 10.14 13.94
N VAL A 29 -0.01 9.96 12.67
CA VAL A 29 0.87 9.33 11.68
C VAL A 29 1.50 10.43 10.82
N SER A 30 2.79 10.71 11.03
CA SER A 30 3.52 11.76 10.30
C SER A 30 4.06 11.26 8.96
N ALA A 31 4.75 10.12 8.95
CA ALA A 31 5.42 9.61 7.75
C ALA A 31 4.49 8.99 6.70
N THR A 32 3.29 8.53 7.09
CA THR A 32 2.26 8.00 6.18
C THR A 32 1.15 9.04 5.95
N CYS A 33 1.47 10.34 6.03
CA CYS A 33 0.50 11.36 5.66
C CYS A 33 0.12 11.21 4.18
N VAL A 34 -1.06 11.72 3.82
CA VAL A 34 -1.61 11.54 2.46
C VAL A 34 -0.67 12.11 1.41
N GLU A 35 -0.13 13.31 1.62
CA GLU A 35 0.79 13.97 0.68
C GLU A 35 2.09 13.17 0.47
N LYS A 36 2.81 12.84 1.55
CA LYS A 36 4.04 12.03 1.46
C LYS A 36 3.77 10.66 0.86
N SER A 37 2.60 10.07 1.12
CA SER A 37 2.24 8.79 0.52
C SER A 37 2.06 8.89 -0.99
N LEU A 38 1.45 9.97 -1.49
CA LEU A 38 1.28 10.19 -2.92
C LEU A 38 2.64 10.39 -3.61
N ASP A 39 3.52 11.21 -3.04
CA ASP A 39 4.86 11.45 -3.59
C ASP A 39 5.67 10.14 -3.72
N VAL A 40 5.62 9.32 -2.67
CA VAL A 40 6.30 8.01 -2.66
C VAL A 40 5.72 7.11 -3.74
N LEU A 41 4.39 7.03 -3.88
CA LEU A 41 3.76 6.18 -4.90
C LEU A 41 4.11 6.66 -6.31
N GLN A 42 4.12 7.98 -6.54
CA GLN A 42 4.51 8.57 -7.83
C GLN A 42 5.94 8.18 -8.22
N SER A 43 6.88 8.19 -7.28
CA SER A 43 8.27 7.78 -7.57
C SER A 43 8.38 6.34 -8.11
N PHE A 44 7.55 5.41 -7.62
CA PHE A 44 7.51 4.03 -8.09
C PHE A 44 6.70 3.83 -9.39
N ILE A 45 5.81 4.77 -9.74
CA ILE A 45 5.16 4.79 -11.06
C ILE A 45 6.18 5.21 -12.12
N GLU A 46 6.99 6.23 -11.82
CA GLU A 46 8.03 6.74 -12.73
C GLU A 46 9.20 5.75 -12.87
N ASN A 47 9.66 5.18 -11.76
CA ASN A 47 10.78 4.25 -11.72
C ASN A 47 10.48 3.02 -10.85
N PRO A 48 9.80 1.98 -11.39
CA PRO A 48 9.40 0.79 -10.62
C PRO A 48 10.55 -0.02 -10.03
N HIS A 49 11.76 0.14 -10.56
CA HIS A 49 12.96 -0.60 -10.14
C HIS A 49 13.77 0.09 -9.03
N ASP A 50 13.35 1.27 -8.57
CA ASP A 50 14.06 1.97 -7.53
C ASP A 50 13.99 1.24 -6.18
N SER A 51 15.07 1.33 -5.40
CA SER A 51 15.10 0.71 -4.08
C SER A 51 14.29 1.54 -3.08
N THR A 52 13.60 0.87 -2.16
CA THR A 52 12.85 1.55 -1.08
C THR A 52 13.74 2.43 -0.20
N ARG A 53 15.05 2.14 -0.11
CA ARG A 53 16.01 2.96 0.62
C ARG A 53 16.31 4.26 -0.10
N LYS A 54 16.52 4.21 -1.41
CA LYS A 54 16.75 5.40 -2.25
C LYS A 54 15.55 6.34 -2.17
N VAL A 55 14.34 5.80 -2.35
CA VAL A 55 13.09 6.59 -2.24
C VAL A 55 12.92 7.16 -0.82
N GLY A 56 13.24 6.40 0.22
CA GLY A 56 13.20 6.90 1.60
C GLY A 56 14.13 8.10 1.82
N GLN A 57 15.35 8.04 1.28
CA GLN A 57 16.29 9.16 1.34
C GLN A 57 15.79 10.38 0.55
N GLN A 58 15.22 10.17 -0.65
CA GLN A 58 14.70 11.24 -1.50
C GLN A 58 13.53 12.02 -0.87
N HIS A 59 12.65 11.32 -0.14
CA HIS A 59 11.46 11.94 0.47
C HIS A 59 11.60 12.23 1.97
N GLU A 60 12.81 12.04 2.53
CA GLU A 60 13.16 12.24 3.94
C GLU A 60 12.27 11.41 4.90
N ILE A 61 12.02 10.15 4.55
CA ILE A 61 11.24 9.22 5.37
C ILE A 61 11.99 7.91 5.60
N ASP A 62 11.70 7.27 6.72
CA ASP A 62 12.30 5.99 7.05
C ASP A 62 11.89 4.90 6.03
N GLN A 63 12.82 3.98 5.72
CA GLN A 63 12.58 2.87 4.77
C GLN A 63 11.34 2.04 5.15
N MET A 64 11.09 1.82 6.44
CA MET A 64 9.92 1.05 6.90
C MET A 64 8.61 1.78 6.61
N SER A 65 8.63 3.11 6.60
CA SER A 65 7.47 3.92 6.22
C SER A 65 7.16 3.78 4.74
N VAL A 66 8.18 3.80 3.87
CA VAL A 66 8.05 3.52 2.43
C VAL A 66 7.41 2.15 2.21
N LEU A 67 7.96 1.10 2.85
CA LEU A 67 7.43 -0.27 2.75
C LEU A 67 5.97 -0.36 3.21
N LYS A 68 5.60 0.37 4.27
CA LYS A 68 4.23 0.42 4.78
C LYS A 68 3.28 1.10 3.79
N ILE A 69 3.68 2.22 3.20
CA ILE A 69 2.92 2.93 2.14
C ILE A 69 2.66 1.98 0.97
N LEU A 70 3.70 1.31 0.46
CA LEU A 70 3.57 0.38 -0.66
C LEU A 70 2.62 -0.78 -0.34
N LYS A 71 2.75 -1.39 0.85
CA LYS A 71 1.89 -2.50 1.28
C LYS A 71 0.42 -2.09 1.43
N MET A 72 0.16 -0.90 1.98
CA MET A 72 -1.21 -0.39 2.13
C MET A 72 -1.88 -0.15 0.78
N ASN A 73 -1.12 0.30 -0.22
CA ASN A 73 -1.59 0.61 -1.56
C ASN A 73 -1.46 -0.55 -2.57
N LYS A 74 -1.15 -1.76 -2.11
CA LYS A 74 -1.06 -2.98 -2.95
C LYS A 74 0.01 -2.91 -4.04
N PHE A 75 1.09 -2.15 -3.82
CA PHE A 75 2.25 -2.19 -4.68
C PHE A 75 3.07 -3.44 -4.36
N HIS A 76 3.37 -4.22 -5.40
CA HIS A 76 4.14 -5.45 -5.31
C HIS A 76 5.42 -5.31 -6.13
N PRO A 77 6.58 -5.72 -5.60
CA PRO A 77 7.81 -5.76 -6.39
C PRO A 77 7.59 -6.65 -7.62
N TYR A 78 7.89 -6.12 -8.81
CA TYR A 78 7.90 -6.93 -10.01
C TYR A 78 9.13 -7.85 -10.00
N LYS A 79 8.92 -9.15 -10.19
CA LYS A 79 10.02 -10.11 -10.35
C LYS A 79 10.31 -10.25 -11.83
N ILE A 80 11.51 -9.85 -12.25
CA ILE A 80 11.97 -10.04 -13.63
C ILE A 80 11.99 -11.54 -13.92
N HIS A 81 11.32 -11.94 -14.99
CA HIS A 81 11.40 -13.29 -15.54
C HIS A 81 12.39 -13.24 -16.71
N LEU A 82 13.48 -13.99 -16.59
CA LEU A 82 14.42 -14.17 -17.70
C LEU A 82 13.74 -15.10 -18.70
N ILE A 83 13.37 -14.53 -19.85
CA ILE A 83 12.82 -15.25 -20.99
C ILE A 83 13.81 -15.14 -22.16
N GLN A 84 13.64 -16.01 -23.16
CA GLN A 84 14.39 -15.90 -24.41
C GLN A 84 14.07 -14.56 -25.08
N GLU A 85 15.10 -13.87 -25.53
CA GLU A 85 14.95 -12.68 -26.37
C GLU A 85 14.30 -13.08 -27.69
N LEU A 86 13.33 -12.27 -28.13
CA LEU A 86 12.65 -12.48 -29.41
C LEU A 86 13.39 -11.72 -30.50
N ASN A 87 13.64 -12.39 -31.62
CA ASN A 87 14.08 -11.71 -32.83
C ASN A 87 12.88 -11.02 -33.50
N GLU A 88 13.16 -10.07 -34.39
CA GLU A 88 12.12 -9.31 -35.11
C GLU A 88 11.14 -10.22 -35.86
N ASP A 89 11.62 -11.32 -36.46
CA ASP A 89 10.79 -12.30 -37.17
C ASP A 89 9.92 -13.18 -36.24
N ASP A 90 10.24 -13.27 -34.94
CA ASP A 90 9.57 -14.21 -34.04
C ASP A 90 8.16 -13.76 -33.67
N PHE A 91 7.84 -12.46 -33.79
CA PHE A 91 6.52 -11.94 -33.50
C PHE A 91 5.47 -12.49 -34.47
N ASP A 92 5.73 -12.39 -35.77
CA ASP A 92 4.81 -12.84 -36.81
C ASP A 92 4.66 -14.36 -36.78
N ARG A 93 5.78 -15.10 -36.67
CA ARG A 93 5.77 -16.57 -36.59
C ARG A 93 4.96 -17.09 -35.40
N ARG A 94 4.97 -16.39 -34.26
CA ARG A 94 4.18 -16.77 -33.09
C ARG A 94 2.69 -16.58 -33.30
N ILE A 95 2.28 -15.52 -33.99
CA ILE A 95 0.87 -15.29 -34.32
C ILE A 95 0.40 -16.36 -35.31
N GLU A 96 1.14 -16.57 -36.40
CA GLU A 96 0.84 -17.60 -37.40
C GLU A 96 0.73 -19.00 -36.78
N PHE A 97 1.64 -19.34 -35.87
CA PHE A 97 1.59 -20.61 -35.14
C PHE A 97 0.31 -20.75 -34.32
N CYS A 98 -0.08 -19.71 -33.58
CA CYS A 98 -1.30 -19.70 -32.78
C CYS A 98 -2.55 -19.83 -33.65
N ASP A 99 -2.60 -19.16 -34.81
CA ASP A 99 -3.73 -19.20 -35.75
C ASP A 99 -3.82 -20.54 -36.50
N LEU A 100 -2.70 -21.23 -36.72
CA LEU A 100 -2.66 -22.55 -37.36
C LEU A 100 -2.97 -23.72 -36.41
N MET A 101 -2.68 -23.55 -35.11
CA MET A 101 -2.84 -24.60 -34.09
C MET A 101 -4.15 -24.49 -33.29
N MET A 102 -4.86 -23.36 -33.35
CA MET A 102 -6.25 -23.21 -32.87
C MET A 102 -7.27 -23.53 -33.97
#